data_AF-N6X580-F1
#
_entry.id   AF-N6X580-F1
#
_cell.length_a   1.000
_cell.length_b   1.000
_cell.length_c   1.000
_cell.angle_alpha   90.00
_cell.angle_beta   90.00
_cell.angle_gamma   90.00
#
_symmetry.space_group_name_H-M   'P 1'
#
loop_
_entity.id
_entity.type
_entity.pdbx_description
1 polymer ?
#
loop_
_entity_poly.entity_id
_entity_poly.type
_entity_poly.pdbx_seq_one_letter_code
_entity_poly.pdbx_strand_id
1 'polypeptide(L)'
;VSFRWKDYRAEGRTRHKTMTLTAGEFMRRFLLHVLPCGFHRIRHYGLLANAGRRQHLARARELLGATPPDEPCTIASAPEATALSTTPTTGFVCRCCGSVMRVIETFARGATIRAPPLRGVTS
;
A
#
# COMPACT_ATOMS: atom_id res chain seq x y z
N VAL A 1 28.25 -13.01 0.10
CA VAL A 1 27.18 -13.46 1.02
C VAL A 1 26.41 -14.58 0.35
N SER A 2 26.26 -15.74 0.98
CA SER A 2 25.53 -16.89 0.44
C SER A 2 24.38 -17.27 1.34
N PHE A 3 23.19 -17.50 0.78
CA PHE A 3 21.99 -17.88 1.54
C PHE A 3 21.11 -18.84 0.74
N ARG A 4 20.32 -19.64 1.47
CA ARG A 4 19.30 -20.52 0.88
C ARG A 4 17.99 -19.77 0.73
N TRP A 5 17.34 -19.92 -0.41
CA TRP A 5 16.04 -19.33 -0.69
C TRP A 5 15.09 -20.36 -1.28
N LYS A 6 13.79 -20.09 -1.18
CA LYS A 6 12.74 -20.93 -1.74
C LYS A 6 12.33 -20.41 -3.12
N ASP A 7 12.62 -21.18 -4.15
CA ASP A 7 12.14 -20.94 -5.50
C ASP A 7 10.68 -21.39 -5.61
N TYR A 8 9.77 -20.43 -5.54
CA TYR A 8 8.34 -20.66 -5.65
C TYR A 8 7.90 -21.10 -7.05
N ARG A 9 8.78 -21.03 -8.06
CA ARG A 9 8.51 -21.55 -9.41
C ARG A 9 8.89 -23.03 -9.57
N ALA A 10 9.70 -23.56 -8.68
CA ALA A 10 10.14 -24.95 -8.71
C ALA A 10 9.38 -25.80 -7.69
N GLU A 11 8.83 -26.93 -8.13
CA GLU A 11 8.07 -27.85 -7.28
C GLU A 11 8.97 -28.92 -6.64
N GLY A 12 8.53 -29.48 -5.51
CA GLY A 12 9.22 -30.61 -4.87
C GLY A 12 10.55 -30.28 -4.19
N ARG A 13 11.48 -31.24 -4.21
CA ARG A 13 12.77 -31.19 -3.46
C ARG A 13 13.74 -30.13 -4.00
N THR A 14 13.58 -29.67 -5.24
CA THR A 14 14.44 -28.66 -5.89
C THR A 14 14.04 -27.22 -5.57
N ARG A 15 13.00 -27.03 -4.75
CA ARG A 15 12.50 -25.71 -4.34
C ARG A 15 13.49 -24.91 -3.48
N HIS A 16 14.48 -25.55 -2.86
CA HIS A 16 15.48 -24.81 -2.06
C HIS A 16 16.77 -24.69 -2.85
N LYS A 17 17.16 -23.45 -3.16
CA LYS A 17 18.38 -23.14 -3.91
C LYS A 17 19.30 -22.25 -3.08
N THR A 18 20.60 -22.35 -3.32
CA THR A 18 21.59 -21.45 -2.72
C THR A 18 21.90 -20.34 -3.72
N MET A 19 21.90 -19.09 -3.27
CA MET A 19 22.32 -17.94 -4.06
C MET A 19 23.47 -17.21 -3.37
N THR A 20 24.47 -16.82 -4.15
CA THR A 20 25.61 -16.02 -3.68
C THR A 20 25.51 -14.62 -4.30
N LEU A 21 25.56 -13.59 -3.46
CA LEU A 21 25.56 -12.17 -3.86
C LEU A 21 26.77 -11.43 -3.29
N THR A 22 27.14 -10.35 -3.97
CA THR A 22 28.03 -9.33 -3.41
C THR A 22 27.37 -8.66 -2.20
N ALA A 23 28.18 -8.08 -1.31
CA ALA A 23 27.67 -7.42 -0.11
C ALA A 23 26.71 -6.27 -0.45
N GLY A 24 27.04 -5.46 -1.46
CA GLY A 24 26.20 -4.34 -1.90
C GLY A 24 24.82 -4.78 -2.40
N GLU A 25 24.76 -5.80 -3.25
CA GLU A 25 23.48 -6.28 -3.79
C GLU A 25 22.64 -6.97 -2.71
N PHE A 26 23.29 -7.64 -1.75
CA PHE A 26 22.60 -8.18 -0.59
C PHE A 26 21.95 -7.07 0.25
N MET A 27 22.69 -6.02 0.60
CA MET A 27 22.15 -4.89 1.38
C MET A 27 21.00 -4.20 0.65
N ARG A 28 21.15 -3.94 -0.66
CA ARG A 28 20.11 -3.32 -1.48
C ARG A 28 18.80 -4.11 -1.43
N ARG A 29 18.86 -5.44 -1.60
CA ARG A 29 17.66 -6.31 -1.54
C ARG A 29 17.10 -6.44 -0.14
N PHE A 30 17.96 -6.54 0.86
CA PHE A 30 17.55 -6.66 2.25
C PHE A 30 16.75 -5.43 2.71
N LEU A 31 17.22 -4.22 2.37
CA LEU A 31 16.55 -2.98 2.74
C LEU A 31 15.16 -2.81 2.09
N LEU A 32 14.89 -3.43 0.93
CA LEU A 32 13.53 -3.46 0.36
C LEU A 32 12.51 -4.23 1.21
N HIS A 33 12.98 -5.10 2.10
CA HIS A 33 12.13 -5.89 2.99
C HIS A 33 11.97 -5.25 4.37
N VAL A 34 12.82 -4.28 4.73
CA VAL A 34 12.72 -3.54 5.99
C VAL A 34 11.76 -2.38 5.78
N LEU A 35 10.64 -2.40 6.49
CA LEU A 35 9.70 -1.29 6.48
C LEU A 35 10.25 -0.17 7.38
N PRO A 36 10.40 1.07 6.87
CA PRO A 36 10.89 2.18 7.70
C PRO A 36 9.96 2.43 8.90
N CYS A 37 10.52 2.96 9.98
CA CYS A 37 9.73 3.29 11.17
C CYS A 37 8.57 4.24 10.83
N GLY A 38 7.41 4.01 11.43
CA GLY A 38 6.18 4.79 11.16
C GLY A 38 5.39 4.33 9.94
N PHE A 39 5.89 3.39 9.14
CA PHE A 39 5.13 2.81 8.03
C PHE A 39 4.49 1.48 8.47
N HIS A 40 3.29 1.20 7.94
CA HIS A 40 2.60 -0.08 8.14
C HIS A 40 2.42 -0.78 6.79
N ARG A 41 2.53 -2.10 6.79
CA ARG A 41 2.34 -2.90 5.57
C ARG A 41 0.84 -3.02 5.27
N ILE A 42 0.38 -2.36 4.20
CA ILE A 42 -1.00 -2.50 3.71
C ILE A 42 -1.18 -3.89 3.10
N ARG A 43 -2.24 -4.59 3.52
CA ARG A 43 -2.67 -5.87 2.93
C ARG A 43 -3.90 -5.61 2.08
N HIS A 44 -3.77 -5.81 0.78
CA HIS A 44 -4.90 -5.70 -0.14
C HIS A 44 -5.68 -7.02 -0.20
N TYR A 45 -6.99 -6.94 0.00
CA TYR A 45 -7.93 -8.04 -0.15
C TYR A 45 -8.94 -7.73 -1.28
N GLY A 46 -9.67 -8.74 -1.74
CA GLY A 46 -10.68 -8.59 -2.79
C GLY A 46 -10.08 -8.15 -4.13
N LEU A 47 -10.66 -7.10 -4.72
CA LEU A 47 -10.32 -6.61 -6.06
C LEU A 47 -8.81 -6.33 -6.23
N LEU A 48 -8.16 -5.77 -5.22
CA LEU A 48 -6.75 -5.38 -5.25
C LEU A 48 -5.78 -6.48 -4.76
N ALA A 49 -6.28 -7.67 -4.44
CA ALA A 49 -5.44 -8.78 -3.97
C ALA A 49 -4.51 -9.28 -5.09
N ASN A 50 -3.22 -9.45 -4.78
CA ASN A 50 -2.18 -9.76 -5.78
C ASN A 50 -2.46 -11.02 -6.63
N ALA A 51 -3.12 -12.03 -6.07
CA ALA A 51 -3.39 -13.30 -6.76
C ALA A 51 -4.23 -13.12 -8.05
N GLY A 52 -5.15 -12.15 -8.06
CA GLY A 52 -6.03 -11.89 -9.21
C GLY A 52 -6.07 -10.43 -9.66
N ARG A 53 -5.27 -9.54 -9.05
CA ARG A 53 -5.36 -8.08 -9.23
C ARG A 53 -5.45 -7.66 -10.68
N ARG A 54 -4.62 -8.23 -11.57
CA ARG A 54 -4.62 -7.90 -13.00
C ARG A 54 -5.95 -8.25 -13.67
N GLN A 55 -6.45 -9.46 -13.45
CA GLN A 55 -7.71 -9.94 -14.03
C GLN A 55 -8.91 -9.18 -13.47
N HIS A 56 -8.96 -9.01 -12.14
CA HIS A 56 -10.01 -8.27 -11.46
C HIS A 56 -10.10 -6.81 -11.91
N LEU A 57 -8.95 -6.13 -12.06
CA LEU A 57 -8.92 -4.76 -12.54
C LEU A 57 -9.31 -4.63 -14.02
N ALA A 58 -8.87 -5.56 -14.86
CA ALA A 58 -9.31 -5.59 -16.26
C ALA A 58 -10.84 -5.75 -16.34
N ARG A 59 -11.40 -6.70 -15.60
CA ARG A 59 -12.84 -6.94 -15.54
C ARG A 59 -13.63 -5.74 -15.01
N ALA A 60 -13.13 -5.09 -13.95
CA ALA A 60 -13.76 -3.90 -13.41
C ALA A 60 -13.78 -2.75 -14.44
N ARG A 61 -12.69 -2.56 -15.20
CA ARG A 61 -12.62 -1.54 -16.26
C ARG A 61 -13.59 -1.81 -17.41
N GLU A 62 -13.70 -3.06 -17.85
CA GLU A 62 -14.69 -3.47 -18.86
C GLU A 62 -16.12 -3.12 -18.41
N LEU A 63 -16.47 -3.49 -17.17
CA LEU A 63 -17.80 -3.23 -16.61
C LEU A 63 -18.09 -1.74 -16.43
N LEU A 64 -17.05 -0.94 -16.17
CA LEU A 64 -17.16 0.51 -16.02
C LEU A 64 -17.05 1.27 -17.34
N GLY A 65 -16.78 0.59 -18.47
CA GLY A 65 -16.53 1.25 -19.76
C GLY A 65 -15.29 2.15 -19.75
N ALA A 66 -14.33 1.92 -18.83
CA ALA A 66 -13.18 2.77 -18.63
C ALA A 66 -11.95 2.23 -19.39
N THR A 67 -11.40 3.05 -20.29
CA THR A 67 -10.12 2.77 -20.96
C THR A 67 -8.99 2.75 -19.92
N PRO A 68 -8.06 1.77 -19.94
CA PRO A 68 -6.93 1.78 -19.01
C PRO A 68 -6.09 3.06 -19.19
N PRO A 69 -5.63 3.68 -18.10
CA PRO A 69 -4.69 4.80 -18.19
C PRO A 69 -3.32 4.28 -18.65
N ASP A 70 -2.71 4.96 -19.61
CA ASP A 70 -1.50 4.50 -20.30
C ASP A 70 -0.20 4.61 -19.48
N GLU A 71 -0.17 5.28 -18.33
CA GLU A 71 1.08 5.51 -17.59
C GLU A 71 0.94 5.39 -16.07
N PRO A 72 1.95 4.83 -15.36
CA PRO A 72 2.00 4.87 -13.91
C PRO A 72 2.32 6.29 -13.42
N CYS A 73 1.41 6.88 -12.64
CA CYS A 73 1.66 8.13 -11.92
C CYS A 73 2.88 7.98 -11.00
N THR A 74 3.97 8.66 -11.35
CA THR A 74 5.19 8.72 -10.53
C THR A 74 4.95 9.72 -9.41
N ILE A 75 4.92 9.24 -8.16
CA ILE A 75 4.79 10.10 -6.99
C ILE A 75 6.13 10.82 -6.78
N ALA A 76 6.21 12.08 -7.20
CA ALA A 76 7.38 12.92 -6.93
C ALA A 76 7.44 13.29 -5.43
N SER A 77 8.56 13.00 -4.80
CA SER A 77 8.86 13.36 -3.42
C SER A 77 9.05 14.88 -3.29
N ALA A 78 8.34 15.50 -2.33
CA ALA A 78 8.47 16.93 -2.03
C ALA A 78 9.73 17.22 -1.17
N PRO A 79 10.45 18.35 -1.38
CA PRO A 79 11.52 18.77 -0.50
C PRO A 79 11.02 19.61 0.69
N GLU A 80 11.88 19.69 1.72
CA GLU A 80 11.63 20.20 3.06
C GLU A 80 11.64 21.73 3.21
N ALA A 81 10.86 22.18 4.22
CA ALA A 81 11.04 23.31 5.13
C ALA A 81 11.10 24.77 4.61
N THR A 82 10.21 25.62 5.14
CA THR A 82 10.56 26.76 6.02
C THR A 82 9.29 27.24 6.75
N ALA A 83 9.38 27.38 8.07
CA ALA A 83 8.30 27.79 8.96
C ALA A 83 8.26 29.31 9.13
N LEU A 84 7.07 29.93 9.25
CA LEU A 84 6.78 30.91 10.31
C LEU A 84 5.27 31.17 10.49
N SER A 85 4.82 30.97 11.73
CA SER A 85 3.77 31.63 12.53
C SER A 85 2.53 32.27 11.86
N THR A 86 1.33 31.88 12.31
CA THR A 86 0.44 32.71 13.19
C THR A 86 -1.02 32.17 13.21
N THR A 87 -1.50 31.84 14.41
CA THR A 87 -2.91 31.58 14.85
C THR A 87 -3.72 30.41 14.23
N PRO A 88 -4.33 29.53 15.04
CA PRO A 88 -5.03 28.34 14.57
C PRO A 88 -6.46 28.67 14.18
N THR A 89 -6.70 29.03 12.93
CA THR A 89 -7.99 28.74 12.29
C THR A 89 -7.78 27.49 11.46
N THR A 90 -8.21 26.34 11.99
CA THR A 90 -8.07 25.02 11.37
C THR A 90 -8.97 24.89 10.14
N GLY A 91 -8.66 25.66 9.10
CA GLY A 91 -9.25 25.53 7.77
C GLY A 91 -8.43 24.55 6.94
N PHE A 92 -9.08 23.60 6.28
CA PHE A 92 -8.44 22.79 5.26
C PHE A 92 -8.04 23.72 4.10
N VAL A 93 -6.75 23.74 3.73
CA VAL A 93 -6.26 24.53 2.58
C VAL A 93 -5.85 23.60 1.44
N CYS A 94 -6.23 23.97 0.22
CA CYS A 94 -5.88 23.23 -0.98
C CYS A 94 -4.37 23.31 -1.23
N ARG A 95 -3.69 22.16 -1.35
CA ARG A 95 -2.24 22.12 -1.61
C ARG A 95 -1.84 22.55 -3.03
N CYS A 96 -2.78 22.66 -3.96
CA CYS A 96 -2.49 23.07 -5.34
C CYS A 96 -2.58 24.58 -5.54
N CYS A 97 -3.46 25.28 -4.81
CA CYS A 97 -3.74 26.70 -5.04
C CYS A 97 -3.82 27.55 -3.76
N GLY A 98 -3.69 26.97 -2.58
CA GLY A 98 -3.77 27.69 -1.30
C GLY A 98 -5.19 28.12 -0.88
N SER A 99 -6.20 27.92 -1.73
CA SER A 99 -7.58 28.29 -1.41
C SER A 99 -8.15 27.51 -0.22
N VAL A 100 -9.01 28.16 0.55
CA VAL A 100 -9.75 27.52 1.66
C VAL A 100 -10.73 26.48 1.12
N MET A 101 -10.68 25.27 1.66
CA MET A 101 -11.62 24.20 1.37
C MET A 101 -12.78 24.25 2.37
N ARG A 102 -14.00 24.13 1.86
CA ARG A 102 -15.23 24.12 2.67
C ARG A 102 -15.70 22.68 2.88
N VAL A 103 -16.01 22.31 4.12
CA VAL A 103 -16.63 21.02 4.42
C VAL A 103 -18.08 21.07 3.94
N ILE A 104 -18.44 20.22 2.98
CA ILE A 104 -19.79 20.14 2.43
C ILE A 104 -20.63 19.12 3.22
N GLU A 105 -20.00 18.05 3.71
CA GLU A 105 -20.66 17.00 4.49
C GLU A 105 -19.64 16.29 5.39
N THR A 106 -20.08 15.85 6.57
CA THR A 106 -19.30 15.01 7.48
C THR A 106 -20.02 13.68 7.69
N PHE A 107 -19.41 12.59 7.23
CA PHE A 107 -19.92 11.25 7.49
C PHE A 107 -19.50 10.77 8.89
N ALA A 108 -20.47 10.37 9.71
CA ALA A 108 -20.17 9.68 10.97
C ALA A 108 -19.40 8.38 10.68
N ARG A 109 -18.52 7.97 11.60
CA ARG A 109 -17.83 6.68 11.48
C ARG A 109 -18.87 5.56 11.48
N GLY A 110 -19.14 4.98 10.30
CA GLY A 110 -19.93 3.76 10.17
C GLY A 110 -19.27 2.61 10.95
N ALA A 111 -20.09 1.65 11.39
CA ALA A 111 -19.72 0.53 12.25
C ALA A 111 -18.37 -0.11 11.90
N THR A 112 -17.67 -0.60 12.92
CA THR A 112 -16.37 -1.27 12.80
C THR A 112 -16.41 -2.35 11.72
N ILE A 113 -15.45 -2.33 10.79
CA ILE A 113 -15.27 -3.36 9.73
C ILE A 113 -15.16 -4.77 10.32
N ARG A 114 -14.86 -4.89 11.61
CA ARG A 114 -14.88 -6.18 12.34
C ARG A 114 -16.24 -6.40 12.97
N ALA A 115 -16.91 -7.47 12.55
CA ALA A 115 -17.97 -8.07 13.34
C ALA A 115 -17.43 -8.45 14.74
N PRO A 116 -18.17 -8.22 15.83
CA PRO A 116 -17.81 -8.73 17.14
C PRO A 116 -17.66 -10.27 17.07
N PRO A 117 -16.67 -10.88 17.76
CA PRO A 117 -16.61 -12.34 17.83
C PRO A 117 -17.92 -12.88 18.40
N LEU A 118 -18.46 -13.93 17.78
CA LEU A 118 -19.64 -14.62 18.29
C LEU A 118 -19.33 -15.11 19.70
N ARG A 119 -20.13 -14.68 20.68
CA ARG A 119 -20.05 -15.21 22.05
C ARG A 119 -20.31 -16.70 21.96
N GLY A 120 -19.30 -17.50 22.32
CA GLY A 120 -19.38 -18.95 22.31
C GLY A 120 -20.61 -19.41 23.09
N VAL A 121 -21.48 -20.18 22.44
CA VAL A 121 -22.50 -20.97 23.11
C VAL A 121 -21.74 -22.10 23.79
N THR A 122 -21.55 -21.99 25.10
CA THR A 122 -21.18 -23.13 25.95
C THR A 122 -22.44 -23.92 26.22
N SER A 123 -22.47 -25.17 25.74
CA SER A 123 -23.42 -26.19 26.19
C SER A 123 -22.75 -27.13 27.18
#